data_AF-A0A6V6ZP16-F1
#
_entry.id   AF-A0A6V6ZP16-F1
#
_cell.length_a   1.000
_cell.length_b   1.000
_cell.length_c   1.000
_cell.angle_alpha   90.00
_cell.angle_beta   90.00
_cell.angle_gamma   90.00
#
_symmetry.space_group_name_H-M   'P 1'
#
loop_
_entity.id
_entity.type
_entity.pdbx_description
1 polymer ?
#
loop_
_entity_poly.entity_id
_entity_poly.type
_entity_poly.pdbx_seq_one_letter_code
_entity_poly.pdbx_strand_id
1 'polypeptide(L)'
;MRIFFKQSLVAFWFIWWAFAFLTDFIGGLELLGYTSTPWFDGHNYPFLQKTLEQFGATPAVDIALFVGIIAWALIAALLFLIAVATPYQNRKLWIKRVDTAFVVSIGLWLAFFLSDQTVMKFDLEENHMVQGGFQLLCYLTIHLLPD
;
A
#
# COMPACT_ATOMS: atom_id res chain seq x y z
N MET A 1 -13.76 -21.13 12.30
CA MET A 1 -13.82 -19.69 12.67
C MET A 1 -12.44 -19.02 12.58
N ARG A 2 -11.37 -19.61 13.13
CA ARG A 2 -10.01 -19.01 13.14
C ARG A 2 -9.34 -18.94 11.76
N ILE A 3 -9.39 -20.01 10.96
CA ILE A 3 -8.88 -19.99 9.57
C ILE A 3 -9.62 -18.95 8.73
N PHE A 4 -10.96 -18.94 8.78
CA PHE A 4 -11.78 -17.96 8.09
C PHE A 4 -11.38 -16.52 8.46
N PHE A 5 -11.17 -16.25 9.75
CA PHE A 5 -10.69 -14.94 10.20
C PHE A 5 -9.34 -14.56 9.58
N LYS A 6 -8.35 -15.47 9.58
CA LYS A 6 -7.04 -15.23 8.95
C LYS A 6 -7.18 -14.96 7.44
N GLN A 7 -8.02 -15.72 6.73
CA GLN A 7 -8.28 -15.49 5.31
C GLN A 7 -8.97 -14.15 5.05
N SER A 8 -9.90 -13.73 5.92
CA SER A 8 -10.55 -12.42 5.83
C SER A 8 -9.57 -11.27 6.04
N LEU A 9 -8.55 -11.41 6.90
CA LEU A 9 -7.49 -10.40 7.03
C LEU A 9 -6.70 -10.25 5.73
N VAL A 10 -6.34 -11.36 5.07
CA VAL A 10 -5.63 -11.34 3.78
C VAL A 10 -6.51 -10.70 2.69
N ALA A 11 -7.80 -11.03 2.67
CA ALA A 11 -8.76 -10.45 1.73
C ALA A 11 -8.98 -8.94 1.97
N PHE A 12 -9.03 -8.51 3.23
CA PHE A 12 -9.08 -7.09 3.58
C PHE A 12 -7.87 -6.34 3.02
N TRP A 13 -6.65 -6.85 3.21
CA TRP A 13 -5.45 -6.18 2.71
C TRP A 13 -5.35 -6.20 1.18
N PHE A 14 -5.86 -7.24 0.51
CA PHE A 14 -6.05 -7.19 -0.95
C PHE A 14 -6.89 -5.98 -1.36
N ILE A 15 -8.07 -5.83 -0.75
CA ILE A 15 -9.01 -4.75 -1.08
C ILE A 15 -8.36 -3.39 -0.79
N TRP A 16 -7.73 -3.24 0.38
CA TRP A 16 -7.06 -2.00 0.78
C TRP A 16 -5.99 -1.56 -0.23
N TRP A 17 -5.07 -2.47 -0.59
CA TRP A 17 -4.01 -2.18 -1.56
C TRP A 17 -4.55 -1.96 -2.98
N ALA A 18 -5.63 -2.66 -3.36
CA ALA A 18 -6.29 -2.42 -4.64
C ALA A 18 -6.89 -1.00 -4.69
N PHE A 19 -7.53 -0.53 -3.62
CA PHE A 19 -8.02 0.83 -3.54
C PHE A 19 -6.87 1.85 -3.57
N ALA A 20 -5.82 1.67 -2.78
CA ALA A 20 -4.65 2.57 -2.79
C ALA A 20 -4.04 2.69 -4.20
N PHE A 21 -3.84 1.57 -4.89
CA PHE A 21 -3.40 1.57 -6.29
C PHE A 21 -4.38 2.31 -7.20
N LEU A 22 -5.67 1.98 -7.14
CA LEU A 22 -6.68 2.54 -8.04
C LEU A 22 -6.81 4.05 -7.87
N THR A 23 -6.80 4.55 -6.62
CA THR A 23 -6.89 5.98 -6.35
C THR A 23 -5.69 6.73 -6.91
N ASP A 24 -4.47 6.24 -6.67
CA ASP A 24 -3.27 6.91 -7.20
C ASP A 24 -3.16 6.80 -8.71
N PHE A 25 -3.54 5.65 -9.28
CA PHE A 25 -3.54 5.44 -10.72
C PHE A 25 -4.54 6.36 -11.42
N ILE A 26 -5.77 6.48 -10.90
CA ILE A 26 -6.78 7.39 -11.44
C ILE A 26 -6.30 8.84 -11.31
N GLY A 27 -5.76 9.24 -10.15
CA GLY A 27 -5.18 10.58 -9.96
C GLY A 27 -4.07 10.88 -10.97
N GLY A 28 -3.21 9.90 -11.26
CA GLY A 28 -2.22 9.99 -12.33
C GLY A 28 -2.84 10.20 -13.72
N LEU A 29 -3.93 9.50 -14.04
CA LEU A 29 -4.65 9.68 -15.32
C LEU A 29 -5.31 11.06 -15.43
N GLU A 30 -5.84 11.60 -14.32
CA GLU A 30 -6.43 12.95 -14.30
C GLU A 30 -5.37 14.03 -14.58
N LEU A 31 -4.18 13.89 -13.99
CA LEU A 31 -3.06 14.82 -14.24
C LEU A 31 -2.59 14.82 -15.69
N LEU A 32 -2.72 13.67 -16.37
CA LEU A 32 -2.43 13.54 -17.79
C LEU A 32 -3.59 13.99 -18.70
N GLY A 33 -4.73 14.38 -18.12
CA GLY A 33 -5.92 14.81 -18.85
C GLY A 33 -6.70 13.67 -19.51
N TYR A 34 -6.45 12.41 -19.15
CA TYR A 34 -7.14 11.26 -19.74
C TYR A 34 -8.52 11.00 -19.14
N THR A 35 -8.78 11.51 -17.94
CA THR A 35 -10.07 11.34 -17.26
C THR A 35 -10.38 12.56 -16.38
N SER A 36 -11.64 12.65 -15.95
CA SER A 36 -12.12 13.62 -14.97
C SER A 36 -13.17 12.90 -14.11
N THR A 37 -12.86 12.68 -12.84
CA THR A 37 -13.69 11.92 -11.90
C THR A 37 -14.21 12.81 -10.77
N PRO A 38 -15.43 13.38 -10.88
CA PRO A 38 -15.93 14.35 -9.90
C PRO A 38 -16.21 13.79 -8.50
N TRP A 39 -16.14 12.47 -8.34
CA TRP A 39 -16.35 11.75 -7.07
C TRP A 39 -15.03 11.31 -6.43
N PHE A 40 -13.89 11.61 -7.05
CA PHE A 40 -12.55 11.30 -6.57
C PHE A 40 -11.71 12.58 -6.60
N ASP A 41 -10.83 12.72 -5.62
CA ASP A 41 -10.00 13.91 -5.51
C ASP A 41 -8.53 13.48 -5.42
N GLY A 42 -7.84 13.54 -6.56
CA GLY A 42 -6.48 13.02 -6.78
C GLY A 42 -5.39 13.84 -6.12
N HIS A 43 -5.45 14.01 -4.79
CA HIS A 43 -4.55 14.90 -4.04
C HIS A 43 -3.13 14.37 -3.83
N ASN A 44 -2.89 13.07 -3.98
CA ASN A 44 -1.62 12.46 -3.56
C ASN A 44 -0.41 12.98 -4.35
N TYR A 45 -0.51 13.13 -5.67
CA TYR A 45 0.60 13.70 -6.45
C TYR A 45 0.79 15.21 -6.24
N PRO A 46 -0.25 16.08 -6.29
CA PRO A 46 -0.09 17.49 -5.93
C PRO A 46 0.51 17.69 -4.54
N PHE A 47 0.10 16.86 -3.56
CA PHE A 47 0.67 16.86 -2.22
C PHE A 47 2.15 16.47 -2.22
N LEU A 48 2.54 15.41 -2.94
CA LEU A 48 3.93 14.98 -3.08
C LEU A 48 4.78 16.09 -3.69
N GLN A 49 4.35 16.65 -4.83
CA GLN A 49 5.05 17.72 -5.54
C GLN A 49 5.29 18.92 -4.61
N LYS A 50 4.23 19.41 -3.94
CA LYS A 50 4.34 20.53 -2.98
C LYS A 50 5.29 20.22 -1.82
N THR A 51 5.33 18.97 -1.37
CA THR A 51 6.21 18.54 -0.28
C THR A 51 7.68 18.49 -0.70
N LEU A 52 7.96 18.13 -1.95
CA LEU A 52 9.32 18.01 -2.47
C LEU A 52 9.88 19.32 -3.05
N GLU A 53 9.01 20.25 -3.46
CA GLU A 53 9.38 21.57 -4.00
C GLU A 53 10.30 22.35 -3.04
N GLN A 54 10.03 22.30 -1.73
CA GLN A 54 10.87 22.97 -0.71
C GLN A 54 12.31 22.43 -0.65
N PHE A 55 12.56 21.23 -1.18
CA PHE A 55 13.88 20.60 -1.26
C PHE A 55 14.52 20.76 -2.65
N GLY A 56 13.91 21.54 -3.55
CA GLY A 56 14.42 21.77 -4.90
C GLY A 56 14.27 20.56 -5.82
N ALA A 57 13.33 19.65 -5.53
CA ALA A 57 13.05 18.51 -6.40
C ALA A 57 12.55 18.98 -7.77
N THR A 58 12.98 18.28 -8.81
CA THR A 58 12.49 18.52 -10.17
C THR A 58 11.22 17.70 -10.42
N PRO A 59 10.35 18.11 -11.37
CA PRO A 59 9.17 17.33 -11.73
C PRO A 59 9.48 15.87 -12.12
N ALA A 60 10.67 15.60 -12.69
CA ALA A 60 11.09 14.24 -13.02
C ALA A 60 11.24 13.36 -11.77
N VAL A 61 11.69 13.92 -10.64
CA VAL A 61 11.82 13.21 -9.36
C VAL A 61 10.43 12.93 -8.79
N ASP A 62 9.56 13.93 -8.78
CA ASP A 62 8.17 13.80 -8.27
C ASP A 62 7.42 12.69 -9.01
N ILE A 63 7.50 12.71 -10.36
CA ILE A 63 6.89 11.71 -11.23
C ILE A 63 7.50 10.33 -10.98
N ALA A 64 8.83 10.23 -10.89
CA ALA A 64 9.49 8.94 -10.68
C ALA A 64 9.08 8.31 -9.33
N LEU A 65 9.01 9.11 -8.26
CA LEU A 65 8.57 8.65 -6.95
C LEU A 65 7.10 8.24 -6.96
N PHE A 66 6.22 9.05 -7.56
CA PHE A 66 4.79 8.73 -7.64
C PHE A 66 4.51 7.47 -8.45
N VAL A 67 5.16 7.31 -9.61
CA VAL A 67 5.07 6.08 -10.40
C VAL A 67 5.62 4.88 -9.62
N GLY A 68 6.71 5.07 -8.87
CA GLY A 68 7.25 4.06 -7.97
C GLY A 68 6.25 3.61 -6.91
N ILE A 69 5.56 4.55 -6.26
CA ILE A 69 4.51 4.29 -5.27
C ILE A 69 3.36 3.49 -5.90
N ILE A 70 2.84 3.94 -7.05
CA ILE A 70 1.76 3.25 -7.78
C ILE A 70 2.17 1.82 -8.14
N ALA A 71 3.37 1.65 -8.70
CA ALA A 71 3.87 0.34 -9.10
C ALA A 71 4.03 -0.60 -7.88
N TRP A 72 4.53 -0.09 -6.75
CA TRP A 72 4.69 -0.87 -5.53
C TRP A 72 3.32 -1.26 -4.93
N ALA A 73 2.36 -0.35 -4.91
CA ALA A 73 0.99 -0.62 -4.49
C ALA A 73 0.32 -1.69 -5.38
N LEU A 74 0.52 -1.63 -6.71
CA LEU A 74 0.04 -2.65 -7.64
C LEU A 74 0.66 -4.02 -7.33
N ILE A 75 1.98 -4.09 -7.13
CA ILE A 75 2.67 -5.34 -6.78
C ILE A 75 2.10 -5.91 -5.47
N ALA A 76 1.90 -5.08 -4.44
CA ALA A 76 1.29 -5.49 -3.18
C ALA A 76 -0.13 -6.06 -3.40
N ALA A 77 -0.99 -5.34 -4.14
CA ALA A 77 -2.35 -5.79 -4.44
C ALA A 77 -2.37 -7.14 -5.17
N LEU A 78 -1.50 -7.32 -6.17
CA LEU A 78 -1.40 -8.58 -6.92
C LEU A 78 -0.89 -9.73 -6.06
N LEU A 79 0.09 -9.50 -5.18
CA LEU A 79 0.58 -10.51 -4.25
C LEU A 79 -0.52 -10.94 -3.26
N PHE A 80 -1.29 -9.98 -2.73
CA PHE A 80 -2.43 -10.28 -1.88
C PHE A 80 -3.53 -11.02 -2.64
N LEU A 81 -3.84 -10.64 -3.89
CA LEU A 81 -4.79 -11.37 -4.74
C LEU A 81 -4.37 -12.84 -4.92
N ILE A 82 -3.09 -13.07 -5.20
CA ILE A 82 -2.53 -14.43 -5.32
C ILE A 82 -2.67 -15.18 -4.00
N ALA A 83 -2.42 -14.54 -2.85
CA ALA A 83 -2.60 -15.16 -1.54
C ALA A 83 -4.07 -15.50 -1.24
N VAL A 84 -5.01 -14.61 -1.56
CA VAL A 84 -6.46 -14.83 -1.43
C VAL A 84 -6.93 -15.99 -2.31
N ALA A 85 -6.47 -16.04 -3.56
CA ALA A 85 -6.82 -17.07 -4.53
C ALA A 85 -6.17 -18.44 -4.21
N THR A 86 -5.27 -18.52 -3.24
CA THR A 86 -4.61 -19.77 -2.85
C THR A 86 -5.49 -20.54 -1.87
N PRO A 87 -5.92 -21.78 -2.19
CA PRO A 87 -6.70 -22.59 -1.27
C PRO A 87 -5.90 -22.92 0.00
N TYR A 88 -6.54 -22.76 1.17
CA TYR A 88 -5.90 -23.02 2.47
C TYR A 88 -5.48 -24.49 2.65
N GLN A 89 -6.09 -25.41 1.91
CA GLN A 89 -5.72 -26.83 1.87
C GLN A 89 -4.22 -27.00 1.55
N ASN A 90 -3.62 -26.09 0.78
CA ASN A 90 -2.18 -26.02 0.59
C ASN A 90 -1.55 -24.99 1.55
N ARG A 91 -1.67 -25.24 2.85
CA ARG A 91 -1.28 -24.30 3.92
C ARG A 91 0.15 -23.77 3.77
N LYS A 92 1.10 -24.63 3.41
CA LYS A 92 2.51 -24.24 3.25
C LYS A 92 2.69 -23.22 2.14
N LEU A 93 2.02 -23.41 1.01
CA LEU A 93 2.05 -22.46 -0.10
C LEU A 93 1.28 -21.18 0.24
N TRP A 94 0.12 -21.31 0.90
CA TRP A 94 -0.69 -20.17 1.33
C TRP A 94 0.11 -19.25 2.24
N ILE A 95 0.73 -19.78 3.30
CA ILE A 95 1.58 -19.01 4.21
C ILE A 95 2.72 -18.32 3.46
N LYS A 96 3.45 -19.02 2.57
CA LYS A 96 4.55 -18.39 1.81
C LYS A 96 4.08 -17.19 0.97
N ARG A 97 2.89 -17.29 0.36
CA ARG A 97 2.30 -16.21 -0.45
C ARG A 97 1.85 -15.04 0.43
N VAL A 98 1.23 -15.34 1.58
CA VAL A 98 0.88 -14.35 2.61
C VAL A 98 2.14 -13.62 3.11
N ASP A 99 3.19 -14.35 3.49
CA ASP A 99 4.48 -13.77 3.92
C ASP A 99 5.03 -12.80 2.88
N THR A 100 5.07 -13.24 1.61
CA THR A 100 5.59 -12.41 0.52
C THR A 100 4.76 -11.13 0.37
N ALA A 101 3.42 -11.23 0.38
CA ALA A 101 2.54 -10.07 0.25
C ALA A 101 2.70 -9.08 1.41
N PHE A 102 2.74 -9.57 2.65
CA PHE A 102 2.91 -8.74 3.83
C PHE A 102 4.30 -8.10 3.89
N VAL A 103 5.38 -8.83 3.62
CA VAL A 103 6.73 -8.27 3.63
C VAL A 103 6.89 -7.17 2.59
N VAL A 104 6.39 -7.38 1.36
CA VAL A 104 6.50 -6.38 0.30
C VAL A 104 5.69 -5.12 0.61
N SER A 105 4.48 -5.27 1.13
CA SER A 105 3.61 -4.13 1.48
C SER A 105 4.07 -3.37 2.72
N ILE A 106 4.53 -4.07 3.76
CA ILE A 106 5.19 -3.45 4.92
C ILE A 106 6.44 -2.69 4.48
N GLY A 107 7.19 -3.21 3.51
CA GLY A 107 8.32 -2.50 2.91
C GLY A 107 7.96 -1.11 2.38
N LEU A 108 6.78 -0.97 1.77
CA LEU A 108 6.30 0.34 1.31
C LEU A 108 5.95 1.27 2.49
N TRP A 109 5.29 0.76 3.53
CA TRP A 109 5.05 1.55 4.75
C TRP A 109 6.35 2.05 5.38
N LEU A 110 7.35 1.19 5.50
CA LEU A 110 8.65 1.57 6.05
C LEU A 110 9.34 2.63 5.18
N ALA A 111 9.22 2.55 3.86
CA ALA A 111 9.70 3.58 2.94
C ALA A 111 8.99 4.91 3.18
N PHE A 112 7.67 4.90 3.41
CA PHE A 112 6.94 6.11 3.79
C PHE A 112 7.40 6.67 5.13
N PHE A 113 7.57 5.86 6.17
CA PHE A 113 8.01 6.37 7.48
C PHE A 113 9.37 7.08 7.37
N LEU A 114 10.32 6.47 6.65
CA LEU A 114 11.62 7.08 6.39
C LEU A 114 11.50 8.37 5.58
N SER A 115 10.60 8.39 4.58
CA SER A 115 10.37 9.56 3.75
C SER A 115 9.75 10.70 4.55
N ASP A 116 8.71 10.43 5.32
CA ASP A 116 8.00 11.40 6.16
C ASP A 116 8.93 12.01 7.20
N GLN A 117 9.76 11.19 7.85
CA GLN A 117 10.81 11.63 8.76
C GLN A 117 11.84 12.54 8.05
N THR A 118 12.22 12.19 6.81
CA THR A 118 13.18 12.96 6.02
C THR A 118 12.62 14.33 5.62
N VAL A 119 11.34 14.39 5.27
CA VAL A 119 10.67 15.64 4.86
C VAL A 119 9.97 16.38 6.02
N MET A 120 10.11 15.87 7.25
CA MET A 120 9.50 16.39 8.48
C MET A 120 7.97 16.54 8.40
N LYS A 121 7.29 15.55 7.84
CA LYS A 121 5.82 15.48 7.72
C LYS A 121 5.18 14.58 8.79
N PHE A 122 5.33 14.96 10.06
CA PHE A 122 4.90 14.14 11.20
C PHE A 122 3.40 13.80 11.23
N ASP A 123 2.53 14.70 10.78
CA ASP A 123 1.08 14.41 10.69
C ASP A 123 0.78 13.27 9.72
N LEU A 124 1.56 13.17 8.64
CA LEU A 124 1.44 12.10 7.66
C LEU A 124 2.09 10.82 8.18
N GLU A 125 3.25 10.95 8.83
CA GLU A 125 3.96 9.86 9.47
C GLU A 125 3.06 9.14 10.48
N GLU A 126 2.34 9.88 11.34
CA GLU A 126 1.41 9.29 12.31
C GLU A 126 0.37 8.40 11.62
N ASN A 127 -0.25 8.89 10.55
CA ASN A 127 -1.24 8.13 9.80
C ASN A 127 -0.62 6.87 9.16
N HIS A 128 0.52 7.02 8.50
CA HIS A 128 1.24 5.90 7.91
C HIS A 128 1.64 4.88 8.98
N MET A 129 2.14 5.31 10.14
CA MET A 129 2.50 4.43 11.26
C MET A 129 1.31 3.65 11.79
N VAL A 130 0.13 4.28 11.91
CA VAL A 130 -1.10 3.59 12.31
C VAL A 130 -1.47 2.52 11.28
N GLN A 131 -1.46 2.86 10.00
CA GLN A 131 -1.83 1.93 8.92
C GLN A 131 -0.83 0.76 8.79
N GLY A 132 0.46 1.06 8.73
CA GLY A 132 1.52 0.05 8.66
C GLY A 132 1.63 -0.78 9.93
N GLY A 133 1.43 -0.16 11.10
CA GLY A 133 1.35 -0.86 12.39
C GLY A 133 0.16 -1.81 12.44
N PHE A 134 -1.02 -1.39 11.99
CA PHE A 134 -2.18 -2.26 11.86
C PHE A 134 -1.91 -3.44 10.90
N GLN A 135 -1.24 -3.19 9.78
CA GLN A 135 -0.85 -4.26 8.86
C GLN A 135 0.11 -5.27 9.50
N LEU A 136 1.12 -4.79 10.24
CA LEU A 136 2.04 -5.64 10.99
C LEU A 136 1.30 -6.45 12.06
N LEU A 137 0.35 -5.86 12.77
CA LEU A 137 -0.49 -6.58 13.73
C LEU A 137 -1.31 -7.68 13.06
N CYS A 138 -1.92 -7.42 11.89
CA CYS A 138 -2.61 -8.45 11.11
C CYS A 138 -1.67 -9.57 10.67
N TYR A 139 -0.46 -9.22 10.23
CA TYR A 139 0.57 -10.19 9.86
C TYR A 139 0.90 -11.10 11.04
N LEU A 140 1.28 -10.51 12.18
CA LEU A 140 1.58 -11.26 13.40
C LEU A 140 0.38 -12.11 13.85
N THR A 141 -0.85 -11.59 13.74
CA THR A 141 -2.08 -12.33 14.05
C THR A 141 -2.22 -13.60 13.23
N ILE A 142 -1.87 -13.57 11.95
CA ILE A 142 -1.93 -14.75 11.07
C ILE A 142 -0.96 -15.86 11.54
N HIS A 143 0.22 -15.48 12.03
CA HIS A 143 1.25 -16.42 12.47
C HIS A 143 1.11 -16.90 13.92
N LEU A 144 0.65 -16.04 14.81
CA LEU A 144 0.61 -16.31 16.25
C LEU A 144 -0.69 -16.97 16.70
N LEU A 145 -1.81 -16.70 16.02
CA LEU A 145 -3.05 -17.39 16.36
C LEU A 145 -3.00 -18.86 15.92
N PRO A 146 -3.56 -19.79 16.72
CA PRO A 146 -3.74 -21.17 16.28
C PRO A 146 -4.73 -21.25 15.12
N ASP A 147 -4.63 -22.32 14.34
CA ASP A 147 -5.57 -22.64 13.27
C ASP A 147 -6.92 -23.16 13.81
#